data_AF-A0A6M5Y4P1-F1
#
_entry.id   AF-A0A6M5Y4P1-F1
#
_cell.length_a   1.000
_cell.length_b   1.000
_cell.length_c   1.000
_cell.angle_alpha   90.00
_cell.angle_beta   90.00
_cell.angle_gamma   90.00
#
_symmetry.space_group_name_H-M   'P 1'
#
loop_
_entity.id
_entity.type
_entity.pdbx_description
1 polymer ?
#
loop_
_entity_poly.entity_id
_entity_poly.type
_entity_poly.pdbx_seq_one_letter_code
_entity_poly.pdbx_strand_id
1 'polypeptide(L)' 'MNKHTQAGCPRCHQPFICKVNSILKCDCLQINLTHEETQYIRDKALLNYDGDCFCLNCLHQLKAEYHQQLISRGN' A
#
# COMPACT_ATOMS: atom_id res chain seq x y z
N MET A 1 -15.10 10.61 13.98
CA MET A 1 -14.57 9.72 12.93
C MET A 1 -13.45 8.91 13.56
N ASN A 2 -13.77 7.70 14.00
CA ASN A 2 -12.86 6.88 14.80
C ASN A 2 -12.89 5.49 14.17
N LYS A 3 -12.14 5.32 13.08
CA LYS A 3 -11.94 4.02 12.43
C LYS A 3 -10.47 3.60 12.48
N HIS A 4 -9.77 3.93 13.57
CA HIS A 4 -8.44 3.38 13.86
C HIS A 4 -8.50 2.03 14.61
N THR A 5 -9.63 1.31 14.52
CA THR A 5 -9.86 0.05 15.24
C THR A 5 -10.06 -1.15 14.32
N GLN A 6 -9.60 -1.09 13.07
CA GLN A 6 -9.39 -2.29 12.28
C GLN A 6 -7.92 -2.67 12.42
N ALA A 7 -7.64 -3.68 13.23
CA ALA A 7 -6.30 -4.11 13.61
C ALA A 7 -5.55 -4.80 12.46
N GLY A 8 -5.65 -4.31 11.22
CA GLY A 8 -5.08 -4.97 10.06
C GLY A 8 -5.25 -4.23 8.73
N CYS A 9 -4.58 -4.76 7.71
CA CYS A 9 -4.56 -4.22 6.35
C CYS A 9 -5.96 -4.24 5.75
N PRO A 10 -6.46 -3.15 5.15
CA PRO A 10 -7.80 -3.12 4.58
C PRO A 10 -7.93 -4.06 3.35
N ARG A 11 -6.80 -4.45 2.75
CA ARG A 11 -6.77 -5.35 1.59
C ARG A 11 -6.71 -6.84 1.96
N CYS A 12 -5.79 -7.23 2.85
CA CYS A 12 -5.57 -8.65 3.18
C CYS A 12 -6.02 -9.04 4.60
N HIS A 13 -6.51 -8.08 5.38
CA HIS A 13 -6.89 -8.24 6.79
C HIS A 13 -5.77 -8.75 7.71
N GLN A 14 -4.52 -8.82 7.23
CA GLN A 14 -3.40 -9.22 8.09
C GLN A 14 -3.17 -8.18 9.18
N PRO A 15 -2.85 -8.62 10.41
CA PRO A 15 -2.55 -7.71 11.49
C PRO A 15 -1.28 -6.95 11.17
N PHE A 16 -1.42 -5.65 10.95
CA PHE A 16 -0.28 -4.73 10.84
C PHE A 16 -0.65 -3.45 11.58
N ILE A 17 0.34 -2.86 12.22
CA ILE A 17 0.17 -1.59 12.91
C ILE A 17 0.70 -0.52 11.98
N CYS A 18 -0.21 0.23 11.37
CA CYS A 18 0.18 1.44 10.67
C CYS A 18 0.71 2.45 11.70
N LYS A 19 2.02 2.67 11.70
CA LYS A 19 2.67 3.69 12.53
C LYS A 19 2.85 4.98 11.73
N VAL A 20 1.78 5.52 11.12
CA VAL A 20 1.87 6.76 10.34
C VAL A 20 2.43 7.93 11.17
N ASN A 21 2.10 7.98 12.47
CA ASN A 21 2.68 8.95 13.42
C ASN A 21 4.18 8.75 13.67
N SER A 22 4.74 7.60 13.30
CA SER A 22 6.16 7.30 13.34
C SER A 22 6.56 6.64 12.02
N ILE A 23 6.42 7.39 10.92
CA ILE A 23 6.65 6.89 9.57
C ILE A 23 8.00 6.17 9.42
N LEU A 24 9.04 6.66 10.13
CA LEU A 24 10.38 6.06 10.22
C LEU A 24 10.40 4.61 10.76
N LYS A 25 9.36 4.20 11.48
CA LYS A 25 9.18 2.86 12.05
C LYS A 25 8.05 2.09 11.37
N CYS A 26 7.49 2.60 10.28
CA CYS A 26 6.44 1.92 9.55
C CYS A 26 7.06 0.89 8.60
N ASP A 27 6.47 -0.31 8.54
CA ASP A 27 6.94 -1.38 7.64
C ASP A 27 6.87 -0.95 6.16
N CYS A 28 6.08 0.07 5.82
CA CYS A 28 6.05 0.63 4.47
C CYS A 28 7.38 1.28 4.03
N LEU A 29 8.30 1.60 4.94
CA LEU A 29 9.66 2.05 4.60
C LEU A 29 10.63 0.91 4.29
N GLN A 30 10.27 -0.34 4.60
CA GLN A 30 11.11 -1.51 4.29
C GLN A 30 11.10 -1.87 2.80
N ILE A 31 10.17 -1.33 2.02
CA ILE A 31 10.07 -1.54 0.57
C ILE A 31 10.61 -0.34 -0.20
N ASN A 32 11.49 -0.60 -1.16
CA ASN A 32 11.93 0.40 -2.13
C ASN A 32 10.93 0.48 -3.28
N LEU A 33 10.19 1.58 -3.33
CA LEU A 33 9.27 1.93 -4.40
C LEU A 33 9.82 3.11 -5.20
N THR A 34 9.67 3.08 -6.52
CA THR A 34 9.93 4.26 -7.37
C THR A 34 8.82 5.29 -7.21
N HIS A 35 9.03 6.49 -7.77
CA HIS A 35 8.01 7.53 -7.75
C HIS A 35 6.70 7.06 -8.41
N GLU A 36 6.80 6.44 -9.59
CA GLU A 36 5.64 5.97 -10.36
C GLU A 36 4.90 4.84 -9.64
N GLU A 37 5.63 3.86 -9.08
CA GLU A 37 5.06 2.80 -8.26
C GLU A 37 4.33 3.37 -7.03
N THR A 38 4.94 4.36 -6.37
CA THR A 38 4.36 5.02 -5.21
C THR A 38 3.08 5.77 -5.58
N GLN A 39 3.08 6.51 -6.68
CA GLN A 39 1.89 7.20 -7.17
C GLN A 39 0.76 6.21 -7.48
N TYR A 40 1.07 5.11 -8.17
CA TYR A 40 0.10 4.06 -8.47
C TYR A 40 -0.53 3.49 -7.20
N ILE A 41 0.28 3.16 -6.20
CA ILE A 41 -0.18 2.63 -4.91
C ILE A 41 -1.06 3.66 -4.18
N ARG A 42 -0.68 4.93 -4.18
CA ARG A 42 -1.44 6.02 -3.54
C ARG A 42 -2.79 6.23 -4.20
N ASP A 43 -2.83 6.24 -5.53
CA ASP A 43 -4.08 6.34 -6.30
C ASP A 43 -5.02 5.18 -5.97
N LYS A 44 -4.50 3.94 -5.96
CA LYS A 44 -5.26 2.75 -5.53
C LYS A 44 -5.79 2.86 -4.10
N ALA A 45 -4.96 3.35 -3.17
CA ALA A 45 -5.35 3.54 -1.78
C ALA A 45 -6.48 4.58 -1.65
N LEU A 46 -6.38 5.71 -2.35
CA LEU A 46 -7.38 6.77 -2.33
C LEU A 46 -8.70 6.34 -2.99
N LEU A 47 -8.63 5.63 -4.12
CA LEU A 47 -9.82 5.23 -4.87
C LEU A 47 -10.59 4.06 -4.25
N ASN A 48 -9.91 3.11 -3.60
CA ASN A 48 -10.53 1.85 -3.17
C ASN A 48 -10.53 1.63 -1.64
N TYR A 49 -9.78 2.43 -0.88
CA TYR A 49 -9.54 2.19 0.54
C TYR A 49 -9.49 3.49 1.36
N ASP A 50 -10.16 4.55 0.93
CA ASP A 50 -10.26 5.84 1.66
C ASP A 50 -8.91 6.46 2.08
N GLY A 51 -7.82 6.10 1.39
CA GLY A 51 -6.46 6.54 1.74
C GLY A 51 -5.84 5.77 2.91
N ASP A 52 -6.40 4.63 3.32
CA ASP A 52 -5.80 3.76 4.33
C ASP A 52 -4.49 3.13 3.85
N CYS A 53 -3.62 2.85 4.82
CA CYS A 53 -2.32 2.26 4.55
C CYS A 53 -2.42 0.75 4.31
N PHE A 54 -1.55 0.23 3.45
CA PHE A 54 -1.39 -1.21 3.24
C PHE A 54 -0.22 -1.77 4.02
N CYS A 55 -0.29 -3.05 4.37
CA CYS A 55 0.85 -3.77 4.92
C CYS A 55 1.93 -4.01 3.84
N LEU A 56 3.14 -4.33 4.30
CA LEU A 56 4.30 -4.60 3.44
C LEU A 56 4.00 -5.64 2.35
N ASN A 57 3.32 -6.72 2.69
CA ASN A 57 2.95 -7.77 1.73
C ASN A 57 2.04 -7.24 0.60
N CYS A 58 1.04 -6.41 0.93
CA CYS A 58 0.17 -5.80 -0.07
C CYS A 58 0.90 -4.76 -0.92
N LEU A 59 1.87 -4.02 -0.35
CA LEU A 59 2.72 -3.13 -1.12
C LEU A 59 3.58 -3.89 -2.14
N HIS A 60 4.14 -5.05 -1.76
CA HIS A 60 4.87 -5.93 -2.68
C HIS A 60 3.97 -6.44 -3.82
N GLN A 61 2.73 -6.84 -3.50
CA GLN A 61 1.77 -7.27 -4.51
C GLN A 61 1.39 -6.14 -5.46
N LEU A 62 1.08 -4.95 -4.94
CA LEU A 62 0.76 -3.78 -5.77
C LEU A 62 1.92 -3.38 -6.69
N LYS A 63 3.15 -3.47 -6.20
CA LYS A 63 4.35 -3.25 -7.01
C LYS A 63 4.42 -4.24 -8.17
N ALA A 64 4.20 -5.52 -7.90
CA ALA A 64 4.15 -6.54 -8.95
C ALA A 64 3.00 -6.31 -9.93
N GLU A 65 1.80 -5.96 -9.45
CA GLU A 65 0.65 -5.62 -10.28
C GLU A 65 0.93 -4.44 -11.21
N TYR A 66 1.59 -3.39 -10.71
CA TYR A 66 2.01 -2.24 -11.51
C TYR A 66 2.96 -2.67 -12.64
N HIS A 67 3.97 -3.49 -12.34
CA HIS A 67 4.88 -4.03 -13.36
C HIS A 67 4.16 -4.92 -14.39
N GLN A 68 3.24 -5.78 -13.93
CA GLN A 68 2.45 -6.60 -14.83
C GLN A 68 1.55 -5.76 -15.75
N GLN A 69 0.96 -4.67 -15.25
CA GLN A 69 0.16 -3.75 -16.07
C GLN A 69 1.01 -3.01 -17.11
N LEU A 70 2.24 -2.64 -16.77
CA LEU A 70 3.17 -2.05 -17.75
C LEU A 70 3.50 -3.02 -18.88
N ILE A 71 3.74 -4.30 -18.55
CA ILE A 71 4.03 -5.35 -19.55
C ILE A 71 2.81 -5.58 -20.46
N SER A 72 1.61 -5.69 -19.90
CA SER A 72 0.38 -5.93 -20.66
C SER A 72 -0.07 -4.74 -21.53
N ARG A 73 0.37 -3.51 -21.23
CA ARG A 73 0.07 -2.31 -22.03
C ARG A 73 1.10 -2.04 -23.13
N GLY A 74 2.20 -2.79 -23.14
CA GLY A 74 3.27 -2.70 -24.13
C GLY A 74 3.18 -3.69 -25.29
N ASN A 75 2.05 -4.40 -25.46
CA ASN A 75 1.73 -5.22 -26.63
C ASN A 75 0.68 -4.53 -27.51
#